data_AF-A0A848VF18-F1
#
_entry.id   AF-A0A848VF18-F1
#
_cell.length_a   1.000
_cell.length_b   1.000
_cell.length_c   1.000
_cell.angle_alpha   90.00
_cell.angle_beta   90.00
_cell.angle_gamma   90.00
#
_symmetry.space_group_name_H-M   'P 1'
#
loop_
_entity.id
_entity.type
_entity.pdbx_description
1 polymer ?
#
loop_
_entity_poly.entity_id
_entity_poly.type
_entity_poly.pdbx_seq_one_letter_code
_entity_poly.pdbx_strand_id
1 'polypeptide(L)'
;MPFIPHTEDDVQQMLQTIGVNRIGDLFDEIPADLLIDDLHGVPDALSEMEISRLMHGRAARDGSPLCFIGAGAYEHHIPSVVWDIATRGEFYSAYTPYQAEASQGTLQTIYEFQSMITAMTGMFISNASLYDGASALAEAS
;
A
#
# COMPACT_ATOMS: atom_id res chain seq x y z
N MET A 1 8.01 3.10 15.82
CA MET A 1 8.98 3.96 15.10
C MET A 1 8.22 5.21 14.69
N PRO A 2 8.72 6.43 14.96
CA PRO A 2 8.00 7.63 14.53
C PRO A 2 7.88 7.62 13.00
N PHE A 3 6.70 7.99 12.49
CA PHE A 3 6.45 8.04 11.04
C PHE A 3 7.35 9.09 10.35
N ILE A 4 7.60 10.21 11.05
CA ILE A 4 8.54 11.23 10.63
C ILE A 4 9.91 10.85 11.23
N PRO A 5 10.93 10.57 10.39
CA PRO A 5 12.22 10.08 10.87
C PRO A 5 13.15 11.19 11.37
N HIS A 6 12.90 12.44 10.97
CA HIS A 6 13.76 13.59 11.27
C HIS A 6 13.54 14.09 12.69
N THR A 7 14.64 14.32 13.40
CA THR A 7 14.65 15.02 14.68
C THR A 7 14.55 16.54 14.47
N GLU A 8 14.30 17.28 15.55
CA GLU A 8 14.33 18.76 15.52
C GLU A 8 15.69 19.29 15.04
N ASP A 9 16.78 18.63 15.46
CA ASP A 9 18.14 19.00 15.05
C ASP A 9 18.36 18.76 13.55
N ASP A 10 17.87 17.63 13.00
CA ASP A 10 17.93 17.35 11.56
C ASP A 10 17.18 18.43 10.77
N VAL A 11 15.98 18.78 11.24
CA VAL A 11 15.16 19.83 10.61
C VAL A 11 15.89 21.17 10.64
N GLN A 12 16.46 21.58 11.78
CA GLN A 12 17.21 22.83 11.88
C GLN A 12 18.41 22.87 10.94
N GLN A 13 19.18 21.79 10.85
CA GLN A 13 20.33 21.70 9.93
C GLN A 13 19.89 21.79 8.46
N MET A 14 18.80 21.12 8.08
CA MET A 14 18.25 21.21 6.72
C MET A 14 17.81 22.64 6.38
N LEU A 15 17.09 23.31 7.29
CA LEU A 15 16.63 24.69 7.09
C LEU A 15 17.81 25.67 6.97
N GLN A 16 18.83 25.53 7.81
CA GLN A 16 20.07 26.33 7.72
C GLN A 16 20.80 26.12 6.40
N THR A 17 20.85 24.88 5.91
CA THR A 17 21.53 24.52 4.65
C THR A 17 20.90 25.21 3.45
N ILE A 18 19.58 25.31 3.42
CA ILE A 18 18.83 25.94 2.32
C ILE A 18 18.55 27.45 2.57
N GLY A 19 18.96 27.98 3.72
CA GLY A 19 18.89 29.42 4.04
C GLY A 19 17.51 29.95 4.44
N VAL A 20 16.64 29.09 4.97
CA VAL A 20 15.29 29.48 5.46
C VAL A 20 15.19 29.36 6.99
N ASN A 21 14.24 30.07 7.61
CA ASN A 21 14.19 30.17 9.07
C ASN A 21 13.24 29.16 9.71
N ARG A 22 12.15 28.80 9.03
CA ARG A 22 11.15 27.84 9.53
C ARG A 22 10.54 27.03 8.39
N ILE A 23 9.97 25.87 8.72
CA ILE A 23 9.27 24.99 7.75
C ILE A 23 8.20 25.75 6.96
N GLY A 24 7.47 26.67 7.62
CA GLY A 24 6.43 27.45 6.96
C GLY A 24 6.91 28.25 5.75
N ASP A 25 8.16 28.74 5.78
CA ASP A 25 8.73 29.53 4.68
C ASP A 25 8.93 28.69 3.40
N LEU A 26 8.89 27.35 3.50
CA LEU A 26 8.96 26.44 2.34
C LEU A 26 7.67 26.42 1.51
N PHE A 27 6.58 26.96 2.05
CA PHE A 27 5.25 26.91 1.45
C PHE A 27 4.72 28.29 1.03
N ASP A 28 5.58 29.32 0.98
CA ASP A 28 5.21 30.70 0.65
C ASP A 28 4.63 30.85 -0.78
N GLU A 29 4.81 29.86 -1.66
CA GLU A 29 4.20 29.82 -2.99
C GLU A 29 2.71 29.45 -2.98
N ILE A 30 2.20 28.88 -1.87
CA ILE A 30 0.80 28.54 -1.70
C ILE A 30 0.02 29.83 -1.36
N PRO A 31 -0.96 30.25 -2.18
CA PRO A 31 -1.82 31.37 -1.87
C PRO A 31 -2.49 31.24 -0.50
N ALA A 32 -2.51 32.33 0.28
CA ALA A 32 -3.01 32.32 1.65
C ALA A 32 -4.49 31.91 1.77
N ASP A 33 -5.28 32.12 0.73
CA ASP A 33 -6.69 31.72 0.65
C ASP A 33 -6.89 30.21 0.41
N LEU A 34 -5.84 29.47 0.05
CA LEU A 34 -5.85 28.01 -0.07
C LEU A 34 -5.34 27.31 1.20
N LEU A 35 -4.75 28.04 2.14
CA LEU A 35 -4.31 27.49 3.42
C LEU A 35 -5.52 27.26 4.32
N ILE A 36 -5.54 26.11 4.99
CA ILE A 36 -6.55 25.76 5.98
C ILE A 36 -5.98 26.01 7.38
N ASP A 37 -6.79 26.57 8.27
CA ASP A 37 -6.38 26.87 9.65
C ASP A 37 -6.34 25.62 10.52
N ASP A 38 -7.23 24.66 10.26
CA ASP A 38 -7.31 23.39 10.97
C ASP A 38 -7.77 22.25 10.06
N LEU A 39 -7.69 21.02 10.58
CA LEU A 39 -8.20 19.83 9.93
C LEU A 39 -9.61 19.53 10.43
N HIS A 40 -10.57 20.38 10.07
CA HIS A 40 -11.98 20.19 10.41
C HIS A 40 -12.46 18.75 10.11
N GLY A 41 -12.98 18.07 11.13
CA GLY A 41 -13.52 16.70 10.99
C GLY A 41 -12.49 15.58 11.14
N VAL A 42 -11.21 15.89 11.33
CA VAL A 42 -10.20 14.90 11.72
C VAL A 42 -10.21 14.74 13.25
N PRO A 43 -10.44 13.53 13.79
CA PRO A 43 -10.41 13.29 15.23
C PRO A 43 -9.01 13.49 15.82
N ASP A 44 -8.95 13.64 17.14
CA ASP A 44 -7.70 13.66 17.88
C ASP A 44 -6.84 12.42 17.59
N ALA A 45 -5.52 12.64 17.55
CA ALA A 45 -4.57 11.58 17.31
C ALA A 45 -4.65 10.50 18.41
N LEU A 46 -4.61 9.24 17.98
CA LEU A 46 -4.53 8.08 18.87
C LEU A 46 -3.11 7.53 18.88
N SER A 47 -2.69 6.99 20.02
CA SER A 47 -1.48 6.18 20.07
C SER A 47 -1.64 4.92 19.21
N GLU A 48 -0.53 4.31 18.82
CA GLU A 48 -0.49 3.06 18.04
C GLU A 48 -1.33 1.94 18.71
N MET A 49 -1.28 1.84 20.04
CA MET A 49 -2.04 0.85 20.79
C MET A 49 -3.55 1.14 20.77
N GLU A 50 -3.93 2.41 20.86
CA GLU A 50 -5.34 2.82 20.86
C GLU A 50 -5.97 2.62 19.49
N ILE A 51 -5.29 3.02 18.41
CA ILE A 51 -5.80 2.83 17.05
C ILE A 51 -5.91 1.34 16.72
N SER A 52 -4.92 0.53 17.12
CA SER A 52 -4.97 -0.93 16.93
C SER A 52 -6.18 -1.54 17.65
N ARG A 53 -6.40 -1.20 18.93
CA ARG A 53 -7.57 -1.69 19.68
C ARG A 53 -8.88 -1.25 19.05
N LEU A 54 -8.97 0.00 18.60
CA LEU A 54 -10.15 0.54 17.94
C LEU A 54 -10.46 -0.23 16.64
N MET A 55 -9.45 -0.48 15.80
CA MET A 55 -9.64 -1.20 14.53
C MET A 55 -10.04 -2.65 14.75
N HIS A 56 -9.43 -3.36 15.70
CA HIS A 56 -9.84 -4.72 16.08
C HIS A 56 -11.31 -4.76 16.57
N GLY A 57 -11.70 -3.80 17.41
CA GLY A 57 -13.08 -3.71 17.91
C GLY A 57 -14.11 -3.37 16.83
N ARG A 58 -13.71 -2.72 15.74
CA ARG A 58 -14.55 -2.48 14.56
C ARG A 58 -14.68 -3.74 13.71
N ALA A 59 -13.54 -4.37 13.36
CA ALA A 59 -13.51 -5.59 12.55
C ALA A 59 -14.32 -6.73 13.18
N ALA A 60 -14.33 -6.84 14.51
CA ALA A 60 -15.12 -7.86 15.22
C ALA A 60 -16.64 -7.75 15.01
N ARG A 61 -17.15 -6.61 14.52
CA ARG A 61 -18.59 -6.39 14.27
C ARG A 61 -19.07 -7.00 12.95
N ASP A 62 -18.16 -7.22 12.00
CA ASP A 62 -18.48 -7.74 10.67
C ASP A 62 -18.79 -9.25 10.70
N GLY A 63 -18.33 -9.94 11.74
CA GLY A 63 -18.51 -11.39 11.92
C GLY A 63 -17.65 -12.22 10.95
N SER A 64 -17.84 -13.54 10.97
CA SER A 64 -17.15 -14.47 10.06
C SER A 64 -18.08 -15.60 9.64
N PRO A 65 -19.16 -15.31 8.89
CA PRO A 65 -20.10 -16.32 8.44
C PRO A 65 -19.49 -17.20 7.34
N LEU A 66 -19.88 -18.47 7.30
CA LEU A 66 -19.65 -19.31 6.12
C LEU A 66 -20.40 -18.70 4.92
N CYS A 67 -19.69 -18.46 3.82
CA CYS A 67 -20.26 -17.78 2.65
C CYS A 67 -20.20 -18.66 1.41
N PHE A 68 -21.37 -19.02 0.88
CA PHE A 68 -21.51 -19.85 -0.33
C PHE A 68 -22.17 -19.10 -1.50
N ILE A 69 -22.19 -17.77 -1.47
CA ILE A 69 -22.82 -16.94 -2.51
C ILE A 69 -22.08 -17.03 -3.85
N GLY A 70 -20.76 -17.22 -3.83
CA GLY A 70 -19.93 -17.29 -5.04
C GLY A 70 -19.80 -15.93 -5.73
N ALA A 71 -20.12 -15.88 -7.03
CA ALA A 71 -20.03 -14.68 -7.86
C ALA A 71 -18.60 -14.08 -8.01
N GLY A 72 -17.60 -14.96 -8.14
CA GLY A 72 -16.20 -14.56 -8.39
C GLY A 72 -15.32 -14.46 -7.14
N ALA A 73 -15.92 -14.53 -5.94
CA ALA A 73 -15.18 -14.66 -4.68
C ALA A 73 -15.57 -15.98 -4.00
N TYR A 74 -14.56 -16.80 -3.68
CA TYR A 74 -14.76 -18.13 -3.12
C TYR A 74 -13.86 -18.34 -1.91
N GLU A 75 -14.44 -18.79 -0.81
CA GLU A 75 -13.70 -19.15 0.40
C GLU A 75 -12.72 -20.30 0.08
N HIS A 76 -11.46 -20.14 0.45
CA HIS A 76 -10.41 -21.14 0.23
C HIS A 76 -9.37 -21.05 1.35
N HIS A 77 -8.66 -22.15 1.57
CA HIS A 77 -7.57 -22.19 2.53
C HIS A 77 -6.37 -21.40 2.01
N ILE A 78 -5.95 -20.37 2.75
CA ILE A 78 -4.73 -19.61 2.51
C ILE A 78 -3.61 -20.21 3.39
N PRO A 79 -2.58 -20.84 2.82
CA PRO A 79 -1.46 -21.35 3.59
C PRO A 79 -0.78 -20.25 4.42
N SER A 80 -0.38 -20.56 5.66
CA SER A 80 0.20 -19.57 6.59
C SER A 80 1.42 -18.83 6.02
N VAL A 81 2.22 -19.53 5.20
CA VAL A 81 3.40 -18.96 4.51
C VAL A 81 3.05 -17.75 3.62
N VAL A 82 1.81 -17.66 3.12
CA VAL A 82 1.37 -16.52 2.31
C VAL A 82 1.35 -15.24 3.15
N TRP A 83 0.83 -15.31 4.38
CA TRP A 83 0.82 -14.16 5.29
C TRP A 83 2.22 -13.80 5.78
N ASP A 84 3.09 -14.80 5.98
CA ASP A 84 4.50 -14.56 6.32
C ASP A 84 5.22 -13.82 5.18
N ILE A 85 4.93 -14.13 3.92
CA ILE A 85 5.54 -13.44 2.77
C ILE A 85 4.92 -12.06 2.55
N ALA A 86 3.60 -11.94 2.63
CA ALA A 86 2.88 -10.70 2.36
C ALA A 86 3.25 -9.56 3.33
N THR A 87 3.73 -9.90 4.53
CA THR A 87 4.12 -8.93 5.57
C THR A 87 5.61 -8.58 5.56
N ARG A 88 6.42 -9.24 4.71
CA ARG A 88 7.85 -8.94 4.58
C ARG A 88 8.07 -7.62 3.85
N GLY A 89 8.87 -6.73 4.44
CA GLY A 89 9.10 -5.38 3.93
C GLY A 89 9.67 -5.36 2.51
N GLU A 90 10.52 -6.31 2.15
CA GLU A 90 11.09 -6.46 0.81
C GLU A 90 10.07 -6.77 -0.29
N PHE A 91 8.92 -7.35 0.05
CA PHE A 91 7.80 -7.56 -0.88
C PHE A 91 6.74 -6.45 -0.76
N TYR A 92 6.53 -5.95 0.46
CA TYR A 92 5.46 -5.00 0.76
C TYR A 92 5.80 -3.56 0.39
N SER A 93 7.06 -3.15 0.53
CA SER A 93 7.50 -1.75 0.31
C SER A 93 8.12 -1.49 -1.06
N ALA A 94 8.52 -2.55 -1.79
CA ALA A 94 9.02 -2.41 -3.15
C ALA A 94 7.91 -1.93 -4.09
N TYR A 95 8.24 -1.01 -4.99
CA TYR A 95 7.31 -0.54 -6.02
C TYR A 95 7.56 -1.23 -7.36
N THR A 96 6.98 -0.70 -8.44
CA THR A 96 7.17 -1.21 -9.81
C THR A 96 8.66 -1.44 -10.10
N PRO A 97 9.03 -2.62 -10.65
CA PRO A 97 10.43 -3.03 -10.83
C PRO A 97 11.10 -2.34 -12.03
N TYR A 98 11.13 -1.00 -12.03
CA TYR A 98 11.76 -0.20 -13.10
C TYR A 98 13.27 -0.42 -13.19
N GLN A 99 13.93 -0.71 -12.07
CA GLN A 99 15.35 -1.08 -12.00
C GLN A 99 15.46 -2.61 -11.97
N ALA A 100 15.54 -3.23 -13.14
CA ALA A 100 15.44 -4.68 -13.28
C ALA A 100 16.55 -5.43 -12.53
N GLU A 101 17.78 -4.91 -12.55
CA GLU A 101 18.96 -5.47 -11.89
C GLU A 101 18.81 -5.52 -10.37
N ALA A 102 18.07 -4.58 -9.79
CA ALA A 102 17.76 -4.51 -8.36
C ALA A 102 16.45 -5.23 -7.98
N SER A 103 15.70 -5.77 -8.95
CA SER A 103 14.34 -6.26 -8.75
C SER A 103 14.11 -7.71 -9.23
N GLN A 104 15.18 -8.48 -9.42
CA GLN A 104 15.11 -9.83 -10.01
C GLN A 104 14.19 -10.79 -9.24
N GLY A 105 14.06 -10.67 -7.91
CA GLY A 105 13.15 -11.51 -7.11
C GLY A 105 11.68 -11.26 -7.44
N THR A 106 11.26 -10.00 -7.52
CA THR A 106 9.90 -9.61 -7.91
C THR A 106 9.62 -9.99 -9.36
N LEU A 107 10.58 -9.75 -10.27
CA LEU A 107 10.46 -10.13 -11.68
C LEU A 107 10.32 -11.64 -11.85
N GLN A 108 11.06 -12.45 -11.10
CA GLN A 108 10.89 -13.91 -11.09
C GLN A 108 9.48 -14.28 -10.63
N THR A 109 8.98 -13.67 -9.54
CA THR A 109 7.64 -13.95 -9.02
C THR A 109 6.56 -13.63 -10.06
N ILE A 110 6.71 -12.52 -10.79
CA ILE A 110 5.82 -12.14 -11.90
C ILE A 110 5.91 -13.17 -13.04
N TYR A 111 7.11 -13.62 -13.39
CA TYR A 111 7.31 -14.64 -14.41
C TYR A 111 6.65 -15.99 -14.01
N GLU A 112 6.77 -16.40 -12.76
CA GLU A 112 6.09 -17.60 -12.25
C GLU A 112 4.56 -17.45 -12.32
N PHE A 113 4.02 -16.28 -11.97
CA PHE A 113 2.59 -15.99 -12.15
C PHE A 113 2.18 -16.12 -13.61
N GLN A 114 2.90 -15.48 -14.54
CA GLN A 114 2.61 -15.54 -15.97
C GLN A 114 2.66 -16.98 -16.50
N SER A 115 3.67 -17.74 -16.08
CA SER A 115 3.85 -19.14 -16.45
C SER A 115 2.72 -20.04 -15.92
N MET A 116 2.28 -19.78 -14.68
CA MET A 116 1.15 -20.48 -14.08
C MET A 116 -0.15 -20.20 -14.87
N ILE A 117 -0.43 -18.92 -15.19
CA ILE A 117 -1.63 -18.55 -15.95
C ILE A 117 -1.62 -19.15 -17.35
N THR A 118 -0.52 -19.10 -18.09
CA THR A 118 -0.42 -19.70 -19.43
C THR A 118 -0.60 -21.23 -19.37
N ALA A 119 0.00 -21.89 -18.38
CA ALA A 119 -0.17 -23.33 -18.17
C ALA A 119 -1.61 -23.73 -17.83
N MET A 120 -2.29 -22.95 -16.98
CA MET A 120 -3.69 -23.23 -16.59
C MET A 120 -4.70 -22.94 -17.70
N THR A 121 -4.47 -21.90 -18.50
CA THR A 121 -5.41 -21.44 -19.53
C THR A 121 -5.15 -22.04 -20.91
N GLY A 122 -3.94 -22.56 -21.16
CA GLY A 122 -3.49 -23.00 -22.48
C GLY A 122 -3.17 -21.86 -23.46
N MET A 123 -3.12 -20.61 -22.97
CA MET A 123 -2.80 -19.43 -23.79
C MET A 123 -1.29 -19.24 -23.93
N PHE A 124 -0.85 -18.58 -25.01
CA PHE A 124 0.58 -18.40 -25.28
C PHE A 124 1.27 -17.38 -24.36
N ILE A 125 0.55 -16.35 -23.91
CA ILE A 125 1.11 -15.22 -23.15
C ILE A 125 0.10 -14.79 -22.08
N SER A 126 0.61 -14.40 -20.91
CA SER A 126 -0.14 -13.69 -19.87
C SER A 126 0.58 -12.37 -19.54
N ASN A 127 -0.17 -11.32 -19.19
CA ASN A 127 0.40 -10.13 -18.57
C ASN A 127 0.69 -10.38 -17.07
N ALA A 128 1.19 -9.35 -16.38
CA ALA A 128 1.60 -9.39 -14.98
C ALA A 128 0.45 -9.04 -13.99
N SER A 129 -0.79 -9.40 -14.32
CA SER A 129 -2.07 -9.08 -13.62
C SER A 129 -2.86 -7.87 -14.17
N LEU A 130 -4.12 -7.79 -13.74
CA LEU A 130 -5.06 -6.66 -13.85
C LEU A 130 -5.79 -6.52 -12.50
N TYR A 131 -6.60 -5.47 -12.33
CA TYR A 131 -7.24 -5.16 -11.04
C TYR A 131 -8.22 -6.23 -10.57
N ASP A 132 -9.11 -6.69 -11.44
CA ASP A 132 -10.13 -7.70 -11.13
C ASP A 132 -10.64 -8.38 -12.40
N GLY A 133 -11.53 -9.37 -12.26
CA GLY A 133 -12.10 -10.09 -13.40
C GLY A 133 -13.02 -9.26 -14.30
N ALA A 134 -13.69 -8.23 -13.78
CA ALA A 134 -14.62 -7.42 -14.57
C ALA A 134 -13.86 -6.43 -15.47
N SER A 135 -12.87 -5.73 -14.90
CA SER A 135 -11.93 -4.87 -15.62
C SER A 135 -11.13 -5.66 -16.64
N ALA A 136 -10.67 -6.88 -16.30
CA ALA A 136 -10.00 -7.76 -17.25
C ALA A 136 -10.87 -8.17 -18.44
N LEU A 137 -12.17 -8.42 -18.22
CA LEU A 137 -13.10 -8.71 -19.31
C LEU A 137 -13.30 -7.49 -20.22
N ALA A 138 -13.34 -6.29 -19.66
CA ALA A 138 -13.47 -5.04 -20.43
C ALA A 138 -12.21 -4.75 -21.27
N GLU A 139 -11.01 -5.05 -20.76
CA GLU A 139 -9.76 -4.93 -21.54
C GLU A 139 -9.67 -5.95 -22.69
N ALA A 140 -10.45 -7.05 -22.62
CA ALA A 140 -10.47 -8.08 -23.65
C ALA A 140 -11.45 -7.79 -24.81
N SER A 141 -12.39 -6.87 -24.63
CA SER A 141 -13.44 -6.51 -25.61
C SER A 141 -12.99 -5.46 -26.62
#